data_AF-A0A165QZ19-F1
#
_entry.id   AF-A0A165QZ19-F1
#
_cell.length_a   1.000
_cell.length_b   1.000
_cell.length_c   1.000
_cell.angle_alpha   90.00
_cell.angle_beta   90.00
_cell.angle_gamma   90.00
#
_symmetry.space_group_name_H-M   'P 1'
#
loop_
_entity.id
_entity.type
_entity.pdbx_description
1 polymer ?
#
loop_
_entity_poly.entity_id
_entity_poly.type
_entity_poly.pdbx_seq_one_letter_code
_entity_poly.pdbx_strand_id
1 'polypeptide(L)'
;MMTILWRARLVQRPLRAFESRRFRSALAASRPPTLTLLGKEYPTDEKTNITPAIVDKLGRNLYLQPSHPIGILRSLIESHFSNFTAHSGFSPIVTPAKNFDDLGFPADHPGRALSDSYYINNGLMLRTHTSAHEVEVFARGDRRWLLTSDVYRRDEIDSTHYPVFHQMEGARVFSSSQEGIDELEADNARLSEHLAQSNIVIEDVPHSSSTNPIPSVYATDHAERMVRNLKLSLNSLMLALFGGRAGSAEEPLQVRWIEAYFPFTSPSFEVEVFFHGKWIEILGCGLVQQRTMQLANIPHDVSWAFGLGLERIAMILFAIPDIRLFWSTDSRFLEQFTPGNITTFRPYSKYPPSHRDVSFWFPSEGLHDNDVFDLVRDTVGDLAEDVKMIDSFTHPKTQRTSRCYRINYRSMDKYVCKPLILWYIDNPFARSLSGDEVNTLHAGVITRLKEKFGVEIR
;
A
#
# COMPACT_ATOMS: atom_id res chain seq x y z
N MET A 1 14.25 -8.10 -9.22
CA MET A 1 13.79 -8.93 -8.08
C MET A 1 13.01 -8.01 -7.17
N MET A 2 11.76 -7.74 -7.54
CA MET A 2 10.81 -6.83 -6.87
C MET A 2 9.49 -7.03 -7.63
N THR A 3 8.49 -7.57 -6.96
CA THR A 3 7.16 -7.81 -7.51
C THR A 3 6.18 -7.91 -6.35
N ILE A 4 4.96 -7.45 -6.58
CA ILE A 4 3.69 -7.66 -5.83
C ILE A 4 3.10 -6.32 -5.34
N LEU A 5 2.63 -5.51 -6.29
CA LEU A 5 1.19 -5.33 -6.40
C LEU A 5 0.73 -6.38 -7.43
N TRP A 6 -0.24 -7.20 -7.02
CA TRP A 6 -0.90 -8.33 -7.69
C TRP A 6 -0.39 -8.83 -9.07
N ARG A 7 0.81 -9.43 -9.14
CA ARG A 7 1.16 -10.36 -10.23
C ARG A 7 0.76 -11.80 -9.90
N ALA A 8 -0.36 -12.27 -10.42
CA ALA A 8 -0.59 -13.71 -10.60
C ALA A 8 0.20 -14.19 -11.82
N ARG A 9 1.42 -14.71 -11.63
CA ARG A 9 2.07 -15.51 -12.69
C ARG A 9 1.33 -16.83 -12.83
N LEU A 10 0.65 -17.05 -13.96
CA LEU A 10 0.17 -18.37 -14.38
C LEU A 10 1.37 -19.30 -14.58
N VAL A 11 1.75 -20.03 -13.53
CA VAL A 11 2.58 -21.23 -13.64
C VAL A 11 1.72 -22.39 -13.17
N GLN A 12 1.13 -23.12 -14.12
CA GLN A 12 0.51 -24.42 -13.85
C GLN A 12 1.59 -25.36 -13.28
N ARG A 13 1.56 -25.59 -11.96
CA ARG A 13 2.21 -26.73 -11.32
C ARG A 13 1.13 -27.73 -10.90
N PRO A 14 1.40 -29.04 -10.98
CA PRO A 14 0.39 -30.06 -10.75
C PRO A 14 -0.09 -30.01 -9.30
N LEU A 15 -1.41 -30.09 -9.14
CA LEU A 15 -2.13 -30.13 -7.87
C LEU A 15 -1.66 -31.35 -7.04
N ARG A 16 -0.91 -31.09 -5.96
CA ARG A 16 -0.96 -31.96 -4.79
C ARG A 16 -1.97 -31.35 -3.83
N ALA A 17 -3.03 -32.10 -3.55
CA ALA A 17 -4.00 -31.76 -2.51
C ALA A 17 -3.25 -31.57 -1.19
N PHE A 18 -3.07 -30.31 -0.79
CA PHE A 18 -2.67 -29.96 0.57
C PHE A 18 -3.94 -29.81 1.37
N GLU A 19 -4.17 -30.73 2.31
CA GLU A 19 -5.15 -30.54 3.36
C GLU A 19 -4.87 -29.21 4.07
N SER A 20 -5.87 -28.34 4.13
CA SER A 20 -5.83 -27.10 4.89
C SER A 20 -5.72 -27.42 6.38
N ARG A 21 -4.50 -27.59 6.90
CA ARG A 21 -4.26 -27.59 8.34
C ARG A 21 -4.69 -26.23 8.87
N ARG A 22 -5.65 -26.23 9.79
CA ARG A 22 -6.10 -25.04 10.51
C ARG A 22 -4.89 -24.41 11.21
N PHE A 23 -4.36 -23.34 10.65
CA PHE A 23 -3.37 -22.51 11.30
C PHE A 23 -4.03 -21.86 12.51
N ARG A 24 -3.76 -22.39 13.71
CA ARG A 24 -3.93 -21.59 14.92
C ARG A 24 -2.75 -20.62 14.90
N SER A 25 -2.99 -19.34 14.64
CA SER A 25 -1.92 -18.38 14.84
C SER A 25 -1.49 -18.49 16.31
N ALA A 26 -0.18 -18.51 16.55
CA ALA A 26 0.41 -18.53 17.88
C ALA A 26 0.00 -17.32 18.77
N LEU A 27 -0.87 -16.43 18.26
CA LEU A 27 -1.55 -15.35 18.98
C LEU A 27 -2.54 -15.84 20.05
N ALA A 28 -2.79 -17.13 20.22
CA ALA A 28 -3.79 -17.64 21.18
C ALA A 28 -3.45 -17.40 22.66
N ALA A 29 -2.19 -17.16 23.03
CA ALA A 29 -1.78 -17.24 24.43
C ALA A 29 -2.07 -16.00 25.32
N SER A 30 -2.41 -14.82 24.78
CA SER A 30 -2.82 -13.67 25.63
C SER A 30 -3.53 -12.54 24.86
N ARG A 31 -4.59 -12.85 24.11
CA ARG A 31 -5.39 -11.80 23.46
C ARG A 31 -6.26 -11.09 24.52
N PRO A 32 -6.26 -9.75 24.60
CA PRO A 32 -7.23 -9.05 25.43
C PRO A 32 -8.64 -9.34 24.91
N PRO A 33 -9.68 -9.38 25.76
CA PRO A 33 -11.05 -9.68 25.33
C PRO A 33 -11.60 -8.64 24.34
N THR A 34 -11.07 -7.41 24.41
CA THR A 34 -11.42 -6.30 23.52
C THR A 34 -10.17 -5.56 23.04
N LEU A 35 -10.30 -4.86 21.91
CA LEU A 35 -9.35 -3.88 21.39
C LEU A 35 -10.04 -2.52 21.29
N THR A 36 -9.36 -1.47 21.74
CA THR A 36 -9.84 -0.09 21.58
C THR A 36 -9.22 0.52 20.32
N LEU A 37 -10.06 0.79 19.32
CA LEU A 37 -9.65 1.39 18.05
C LEU A 37 -10.48 2.64 17.80
N LEU A 38 -9.82 3.78 17.56
CA LEU A 38 -10.48 5.08 17.32
C LEU A 38 -11.53 5.43 18.40
N GLY A 39 -11.24 5.11 19.66
CA GLY A 39 -12.12 5.37 20.81
C GLY A 39 -13.31 4.42 20.98
N LYS A 40 -13.40 3.34 20.20
CA LYS A 40 -14.44 2.31 20.31
C LYS A 40 -13.83 0.95 20.64
N GLU A 41 -14.53 0.18 21.47
CA GLU A 41 -14.12 -1.19 21.82
C GLU A 41 -14.69 -2.20 20.82
N TYR A 42 -13.86 -3.16 20.43
CA TYR A 42 -14.22 -4.25 19.54
C TYR A 42 -13.84 -5.59 20.17
N PRO A 43 -14.72 -6.61 20.16
CA PRO A 43 -14.39 -7.93 20.68
C PRO A 43 -13.30 -8.58 19.83
N THR A 44 -12.40 -9.31 20.49
CA THR A 44 -11.37 -10.13 19.83
C THR A 44 -11.84 -11.56 19.64
N ASP A 45 -11.23 -12.27 18.69
CA ASP A 45 -11.47 -13.68 18.44
C ASP A 45 -10.21 -14.36 17.88
N GLU A 46 -10.34 -15.57 17.32
CA GLU A 46 -9.25 -16.36 16.77
C GLU A 46 -8.54 -15.73 15.56
N LYS A 47 -9.18 -14.79 14.84
CA LYS A 47 -8.59 -14.08 13.70
C LYS A 47 -7.88 -12.79 14.08
N THR A 48 -8.14 -12.23 15.27
CA THR A 48 -7.51 -10.99 15.72
C THR A 48 -5.99 -11.06 15.65
N ASN A 49 -5.37 -10.17 14.86
CA ASN A 49 -3.92 -10.08 14.69
C ASN A 49 -3.37 -8.63 14.69
N ILE A 50 -4.21 -7.64 15.04
CA ILE A 50 -3.77 -6.25 15.18
C ILE A 50 -2.85 -6.10 16.39
N THR A 51 -1.75 -5.37 16.21
CA THR A 51 -0.75 -5.10 17.26
C THR A 51 -0.85 -3.66 17.77
N PRO A 52 -0.38 -3.37 19.00
CA PRO A 52 -0.25 -2.01 19.51
C PRO A 52 0.42 -1.03 18.54
N ALA A 53 1.51 -1.44 17.88
CA ALA A 53 2.17 -0.61 16.86
C ALA A 53 1.26 -0.22 15.68
N ILE A 54 0.26 -1.03 15.32
CA ILE A 54 -0.72 -0.68 14.30
C ILE A 54 -1.80 0.25 14.86
N VAL A 55 -2.22 0.03 16.11
CA VAL A 55 -3.17 0.92 16.79
C VAL A 55 -2.65 2.35 16.83
N ASP A 56 -1.37 2.53 17.13
CA ASP A 56 -0.71 3.85 17.21
C ASP A 56 -0.68 4.63 15.88
N LYS A 57 -0.91 3.95 14.75
CA LYS A 57 -0.94 4.58 13.41
C LYS A 57 -2.35 4.99 12.99
N LEU A 58 -3.40 4.47 13.64
CA LEU A 58 -4.79 4.83 13.33
C LEU A 58 -5.05 6.32 13.61
N GLY A 59 -5.74 6.99 12.69
CA GLY A 59 -6.15 8.39 12.86
C GLY A 59 -5.04 9.43 12.66
N ARG A 60 -3.82 9.01 12.29
CA ARG A 60 -2.72 9.93 11.93
C ARG A 60 -3.02 10.78 10.69
N ASN A 61 -3.81 10.22 9.77
CA ASN A 61 -4.34 10.88 8.57
C ASN A 61 -3.35 11.82 7.86
N LEU A 62 -2.14 11.31 7.54
CA LEU A 62 -1.05 12.13 6.99
C LEU A 62 -1.45 12.83 5.68
N TYR A 63 -2.33 12.19 4.90
CA TYR A 63 -2.93 12.70 3.67
C TYR A 63 -3.86 13.92 3.85
N LEU A 64 -4.21 14.30 5.09
CA LEU A 64 -4.95 15.54 5.39
C LEU A 64 -4.02 16.70 5.75
N GLN A 65 -2.72 16.46 5.93
CA GLN A 65 -1.77 17.49 6.34
C GLN A 65 -1.24 18.23 5.10
N PRO A 66 -1.54 19.53 4.89
CA PRO A 66 -1.27 20.21 3.62
C PRO A 66 0.21 20.29 3.23
N SER A 67 1.10 20.40 4.22
CA SER A 67 2.56 20.46 3.99
C SER A 67 3.22 19.08 3.98
N HIS A 68 2.50 18.01 4.35
CA HIS A 68 3.09 16.68 4.32
C HIS A 68 3.21 16.21 2.86
N PRO A 69 4.29 15.52 2.44
CA PRO A 69 4.46 15.09 1.05
C PRO A 69 3.26 14.32 0.46
N ILE A 70 2.62 13.49 1.28
CA ILE A 70 1.40 12.75 0.90
C ILE A 70 0.21 13.69 0.70
N GLY A 71 0.05 14.71 1.57
CA GLY A 71 -0.98 15.74 1.42
C GLY A 71 -0.74 16.65 0.21
N ILE A 72 0.52 17.01 -0.07
CA ILE A 72 0.91 17.76 -1.27
C ILE A 72 0.54 16.96 -2.52
N LEU A 73 0.95 15.69 -2.59
CA LEU A 73 0.64 14.84 -3.73
C LEU A 73 -0.86 14.67 -3.92
N ARG A 74 -1.62 14.45 -2.84
CA ARG A 74 -3.07 14.43 -2.88
C ARG A 74 -3.63 15.71 -3.51
N SER A 75 -3.23 16.89 -3.03
CA SER A 75 -3.72 18.17 -3.56
C SER A 75 -3.37 18.38 -5.04
N LEU A 76 -2.21 17.90 -5.50
CA LEU A 76 -1.83 17.96 -6.92
C LEU A 76 -2.74 17.09 -7.79
N ILE A 77 -3.07 15.88 -7.34
CA ILE A 77 -3.97 14.99 -8.08
C ILE A 77 -5.41 15.54 -8.06
N GLU A 78 -5.90 16.02 -6.91
CA GLU A 78 -7.21 16.68 -6.80
C GLU A 78 -7.28 17.93 -7.70
N SER A 79 -6.20 18.68 -7.81
CA SER A 79 -6.12 19.83 -8.73
C SER A 79 -6.15 19.42 -10.20
N HIS A 80 -5.54 18.28 -10.55
CA HIS A 80 -5.59 17.73 -11.91
C HIS A 80 -7.02 17.32 -12.29
N PHE A 81 -7.71 16.66 -11.36
CA PHE A 81 -9.10 16.26 -11.50
C PHE A 81 -10.03 17.25 -10.80
N SER A 82 -9.89 18.55 -11.10
CA SER A 82 -10.61 19.62 -10.39
C SER A 82 -12.14 19.53 -10.47
N ASN A 83 -12.66 18.76 -11.42
CA ASN A 83 -14.09 18.48 -11.59
C ASN A 83 -14.55 17.18 -10.91
N PHE A 84 -13.68 16.46 -10.19
CA PHE A 84 -14.03 15.27 -9.41
C PHE A 84 -14.36 15.67 -7.98
N THR A 85 -15.36 15.00 -7.38
CA THR A 85 -15.64 15.17 -5.96
C THR A 85 -14.55 14.48 -5.14
N ALA A 86 -13.81 15.23 -4.33
CA ALA A 86 -12.79 14.69 -3.47
C ALA A 86 -13.38 14.22 -2.13
N HIS A 87 -13.23 12.94 -1.82
CA HIS A 87 -13.67 12.36 -0.56
C HIS A 87 -12.50 11.91 0.32
N SER A 88 -12.73 11.96 1.62
CA SER A 88 -11.81 11.51 2.68
C SER A 88 -12.58 11.21 3.96
N GLY A 89 -11.89 10.70 4.99
CA GLY A 89 -12.49 10.52 6.32
C GLY A 89 -13.35 9.26 6.50
N PHE A 90 -13.29 8.32 5.55
CA PHE A 90 -13.92 7.01 5.73
C PHE A 90 -13.21 6.20 6.82
N SER A 91 -13.98 5.50 7.65
CA SER A 91 -13.44 4.60 8.67
C SER A 91 -12.51 3.55 8.03
N PRO A 92 -11.27 3.36 8.54
CA PRO A 92 -10.39 2.26 8.11
C PRO A 92 -10.93 0.89 8.47
N ILE A 93 -11.87 0.83 9.42
CA ILE A 93 -12.53 -0.40 9.86
C ILE A 93 -13.66 -0.73 8.89
N VAL A 94 -13.55 -1.87 8.22
CA VAL A 94 -14.50 -2.39 7.23
C VAL A 94 -14.82 -3.86 7.50
N THR A 95 -15.89 -4.37 6.91
CA THR A 95 -16.15 -5.81 6.89
C THR A 95 -15.29 -6.49 5.81
N PRO A 96 -14.94 -7.78 5.97
CA PRO A 96 -14.31 -8.55 4.90
C PRO A 96 -15.12 -8.56 3.60
N ALA A 97 -16.45 -8.45 3.69
CA ALA A 97 -17.32 -8.35 2.54
C ALA A 97 -17.05 -7.08 1.71
N LYS A 98 -17.02 -5.90 2.35
CA LYS A 98 -16.68 -4.63 1.69
C LYS A 98 -15.29 -4.67 1.07
N ASN A 99 -14.32 -5.23 1.79
CA ASN A 99 -12.94 -5.26 1.34
C ASN A 99 -12.67 -6.29 0.22
N PHE A 100 -13.49 -7.35 0.11
CA PHE A 100 -13.20 -8.45 -0.82
C PHE A 100 -14.43 -8.98 -1.58
N ASP A 101 -15.50 -9.37 -0.90
CA ASP A 101 -16.64 -10.07 -1.52
C ASP A 101 -17.40 -9.18 -2.52
N ASP A 102 -17.58 -7.91 -2.16
CA ASP A 102 -18.28 -6.91 -2.97
C ASP A 102 -17.49 -6.59 -4.26
N LEU A 103 -16.17 -6.75 -4.18
CA LEU A 103 -15.21 -6.55 -5.27
C LEU A 103 -14.88 -7.86 -6.03
N GLY A 104 -15.63 -8.93 -5.78
CA GLY A 104 -15.50 -10.17 -6.55
C GLY A 104 -14.23 -10.99 -6.27
N PHE A 105 -13.51 -10.72 -5.18
CA PHE A 105 -12.34 -11.52 -4.81
C PHE A 105 -12.76 -12.97 -4.50
N PRO A 106 -12.04 -14.00 -5.00
CA PRO A 106 -12.28 -15.39 -4.62
C PRO A 106 -12.15 -15.64 -3.11
N ALA A 107 -12.86 -16.63 -2.58
CA ALA A 107 -12.84 -16.95 -1.15
C ALA A 107 -11.47 -17.46 -0.66
N ASP A 108 -10.70 -18.07 -1.55
CA ASP A 108 -9.34 -18.59 -1.34
C ASP A 108 -8.24 -17.59 -1.75
N HIS A 109 -8.62 -16.35 -2.07
CA HIS A 109 -7.67 -15.33 -2.49
C HIS A 109 -6.64 -15.04 -1.39
N PRO A 110 -5.32 -15.02 -1.68
CA PRO A 110 -4.28 -14.93 -0.66
C PRO A 110 -4.36 -13.62 0.15
N GLY A 111 -4.88 -12.53 -0.44
CA GLY A 111 -5.10 -11.28 0.29
C GLY A 111 -6.03 -11.38 1.51
N ARG A 112 -6.89 -12.42 1.56
CA ARG A 112 -7.76 -12.70 2.72
C ARG A 112 -7.04 -13.41 3.86
N ALA A 113 -5.83 -13.89 3.63
CA ALA A 113 -5.09 -14.66 4.63
C ALA A 113 -4.70 -13.79 5.83
N LEU A 114 -4.66 -14.41 7.00
CA LEU A 114 -4.19 -13.73 8.23
C LEU A 114 -2.75 -13.29 8.12
N SER A 115 -1.94 -13.88 7.23
CA SER A 115 -0.56 -13.50 6.94
C SER A 115 -0.44 -12.13 6.29
N ASP A 116 -1.46 -11.67 5.56
CA ASP A 116 -1.39 -10.52 4.66
C ASP A 116 -2.30 -9.35 5.10
N SER A 117 -3.34 -9.64 5.88
CA SER A 117 -4.37 -8.68 6.30
C SER A 117 -4.47 -8.55 7.82
N TYR A 118 -4.78 -7.33 8.29
CA TYR A 118 -5.05 -7.06 9.70
C TYR A 118 -6.54 -7.20 10.03
N TYR A 119 -6.88 -8.26 10.75
CA TYR A 119 -8.23 -8.52 11.25
C TYR A 119 -8.38 -8.05 12.70
N ILE A 120 -9.46 -7.33 12.96
CA ILE A 120 -9.92 -6.99 14.31
C ILE A 120 -10.56 -8.21 14.92
N ASN A 121 -11.43 -8.86 14.14
CA ASN A 121 -12.09 -10.14 14.43
C ASN A 121 -12.59 -10.73 13.11
N ASN A 122 -13.37 -11.81 13.15
CA ASN A 122 -13.91 -12.49 11.97
C ASN A 122 -14.89 -11.63 11.16
N GLY A 123 -15.53 -10.64 11.79
CA GLY A 123 -16.47 -9.73 11.13
C GLY A 123 -15.87 -8.41 10.67
N LEU A 124 -14.68 -8.02 11.17
CA LEU A 124 -14.10 -6.69 10.97
C LEU A 124 -12.59 -6.75 10.74
N MET A 125 -12.11 -5.90 9.84
CA MET A 125 -10.70 -5.76 9.50
C MET A 125 -10.34 -4.30 9.20
N LEU A 126 -9.04 -4.02 9.14
CA LEU A 126 -8.55 -2.78 8.55
C LEU A 126 -8.48 -2.96 7.03
N ARG A 127 -9.01 -1.98 6.27
CA ARG A 127 -9.06 -2.06 4.81
C ARG A 127 -7.66 -2.21 4.21
N THR A 128 -7.52 -3.07 3.20
CA THR A 128 -6.25 -3.30 2.49
C THR A 128 -6.08 -2.41 1.27
N HIS A 129 -7.15 -1.77 0.82
CA HIS A 129 -7.15 -0.83 -0.30
C HIS A 129 -8.36 0.12 -0.24
N THR A 130 -8.25 1.27 -0.90
CA THR A 130 -9.34 2.26 -0.98
C THR A 130 -10.56 1.78 -1.77
N SER A 131 -10.38 0.83 -2.71
CA SER A 131 -11.49 0.22 -3.47
C SER A 131 -12.55 -0.46 -2.59
N ALA A 132 -12.24 -0.75 -1.31
CA ALA A 132 -13.21 -1.26 -0.32
C ALA A 132 -14.43 -0.33 -0.09
N HIS A 133 -14.36 0.91 -0.60
CA HIS A 133 -15.42 1.90 -0.54
C HIS A 133 -16.08 2.18 -1.90
N GLU A 134 -15.69 1.52 -3.00
CA GLU A 134 -16.25 1.76 -4.34
C GLU A 134 -17.78 1.63 -4.37
N VAL A 135 -18.30 0.48 -3.90
CA VAL A 135 -19.75 0.24 -3.88
C VAL A 135 -20.48 1.30 -3.07
N GLU A 136 -19.90 1.71 -1.93
CA GLU A 136 -20.48 2.73 -1.07
C GLU A 136 -20.50 4.12 -1.72
N VAL A 137 -19.44 4.49 -2.46
CA VAL A 137 -19.37 5.79 -3.14
C VAL A 137 -20.27 5.81 -4.36
N PHE A 138 -20.26 4.76 -5.19
CA PHE A 138 -21.17 4.66 -6.34
C PHE A 138 -22.64 4.67 -5.90
N ALA A 139 -23.00 3.98 -4.82
CA ALA A 139 -24.37 3.94 -4.31
C ALA A 139 -24.88 5.31 -3.80
N ARG A 140 -23.97 6.24 -3.45
CA ARG A 140 -24.33 7.63 -3.09
C ARG A 140 -24.71 8.47 -4.32
N GLY A 141 -24.46 7.99 -5.53
CA GLY A 141 -24.73 8.69 -6.79
C GLY A 141 -23.56 9.50 -7.32
N ASP A 142 -22.38 9.41 -6.70
CA ASP A 142 -21.18 10.11 -7.16
C ASP A 142 -20.66 9.48 -8.46
N ARG A 143 -20.61 10.27 -9.54
CA ARG A 143 -20.24 9.80 -10.89
C ARG A 143 -18.79 10.10 -11.29
N ARG A 144 -18.14 11.04 -10.61
CA ARG A 144 -16.74 11.42 -10.83
C ARG A 144 -16.14 11.78 -9.48
N TRP A 145 -15.27 10.93 -8.96
CA TRP A 145 -14.85 11.07 -7.58
C TRP A 145 -13.43 10.57 -7.36
N LEU A 146 -12.78 11.16 -6.37
CA LEU A 146 -11.51 10.73 -5.81
C LEU A 146 -11.72 10.35 -4.36
N LEU A 147 -11.03 9.33 -3.86
CA LEU A 147 -11.05 8.93 -2.46
C LEU A 147 -9.61 8.74 -1.98
N THR A 148 -9.18 9.57 -1.03
CA THR A 148 -7.86 9.38 -0.40
C THR A 148 -8.00 8.86 1.01
N SER A 149 -7.25 7.80 1.32
CA SER A 149 -7.20 7.25 2.67
C SER A 149 -5.96 6.39 2.94
N ASP A 150 -5.65 6.20 4.22
CA ASP A 150 -4.74 5.20 4.76
C ASP A 150 -5.27 3.76 4.58
N VAL A 151 -4.39 2.81 4.28
CA VAL A 151 -4.68 1.39 4.06
C VAL A 151 -3.64 0.54 4.78
N TYR A 152 -4.01 -0.69 5.12
CA TYR A 152 -3.27 -1.52 6.08
C TYR A 152 -2.96 -2.90 5.49
N ARG A 153 -1.69 -3.30 5.51
CA ARG A 153 -1.24 -4.62 5.05
C ARG A 153 -0.13 -5.15 5.92
N ARG A 154 -0.12 -6.47 6.14
CA ARG A 154 0.99 -7.16 6.78
C ARG A 154 2.03 -7.47 5.72
N ASP A 155 3.20 -6.86 5.84
CA ASP A 155 4.24 -6.96 4.81
C ASP A 155 5.65 -6.92 5.41
N GLU A 156 6.65 -7.15 4.57
CA GLU A 156 8.08 -7.10 4.86
C GLU A 156 8.51 -5.76 5.48
N ILE A 157 9.62 -5.76 6.22
CA ILE A 157 10.24 -4.53 6.74
C ILE A 157 11.42 -4.21 5.85
N ASP A 158 11.28 -3.15 5.05
CA ASP A 158 12.35 -2.52 4.29
C ASP A 158 12.02 -1.04 4.02
N SER A 159 12.86 -0.36 3.22
CA SER A 159 12.72 1.05 2.90
C SER A 159 11.49 1.40 2.04
N THR A 160 10.80 0.41 1.47
CA THR A 160 9.67 0.56 0.55
C THR A 160 8.35 -0.02 1.06
N HIS A 161 8.40 -0.85 2.10
CA HIS A 161 7.23 -1.50 2.70
C HIS A 161 6.99 -1.00 4.13
N TYR A 162 5.77 -0.54 4.38
CA TYR A 162 5.31 -0.10 5.69
C TYR A 162 3.89 -0.63 5.92
N PRO A 163 3.53 -1.02 7.16
CA PRO A 163 2.26 -1.71 7.39
C PRO A 163 1.03 -0.80 7.22
N VAL A 164 1.26 0.51 7.15
CA VAL A 164 0.25 1.53 6.87
C VAL A 164 0.79 2.45 5.78
N PHE A 165 0.06 2.58 4.70
CA PHE A 165 0.41 3.49 3.62
C PHE A 165 -0.87 4.11 3.07
N HIS A 166 -0.79 4.99 2.09
CA HIS A 166 -1.93 5.76 1.61
C HIS A 166 -2.19 5.47 0.14
N GLN A 167 -3.48 5.32 -0.17
CA GLN A 167 -3.94 5.21 -1.54
C GLN A 167 -4.86 6.37 -1.88
N MET A 168 -4.87 6.70 -3.16
CA MET A 168 -5.96 7.44 -3.77
C MET A 168 -6.63 6.54 -4.79
N GLU A 169 -7.95 6.36 -4.63
CA GLU A 169 -8.83 5.81 -5.64
C GLU A 169 -9.40 6.96 -6.48
N GLY A 170 -9.66 6.70 -7.74
CA GLY A 170 -10.49 7.57 -8.56
C GLY A 170 -11.37 6.77 -9.50
N ALA A 171 -12.60 7.22 -9.71
CA ALA A 171 -13.49 6.58 -10.66
C ALA A 171 -14.34 7.58 -11.42
N ARG A 172 -14.74 7.18 -12.63
CA ARG A 172 -15.62 7.96 -13.48
C ARG A 172 -16.65 7.06 -14.15
N VAL A 173 -17.89 7.53 -14.14
CA VAL A 173 -19.06 6.89 -14.72
C VAL A 173 -19.61 7.78 -15.83
N PHE A 174 -19.76 7.22 -17.03
CA PHE A 174 -20.48 7.86 -18.12
C PHE A 174 -21.84 7.18 -18.28
N SER A 175 -22.87 7.99 -18.55
CA SER A 175 -24.19 7.43 -18.81
C SER A 175 -24.18 6.71 -20.15
N SER A 176 -24.98 5.64 -20.26
CA SER A 176 -25.25 4.97 -21.53
C SER A 176 -26.21 5.75 -22.45
N SER A 177 -26.71 6.92 -22.03
CA SER A 177 -27.48 7.83 -22.89
C SER A 177 -26.62 8.42 -24.01
N GLN A 178 -27.27 8.91 -25.08
CA GLN A 178 -26.56 9.61 -26.16
C GLN A 178 -25.75 10.80 -25.63
N GLU A 179 -26.30 11.56 -24.69
CA GLU A 179 -25.62 12.69 -24.04
C GLU A 179 -24.35 12.25 -23.29
N GLY A 180 -24.39 11.10 -22.61
CA GLY A 180 -23.23 10.53 -21.91
C GLY A 180 -22.14 10.04 -22.88
N ILE A 181 -22.54 9.47 -24.02
CA ILE A 181 -21.63 9.08 -25.10
C ILE A 181 -20.98 10.32 -25.73
N ASP A 182 -21.74 11.38 -25.96
CA ASP A 182 -21.23 12.64 -26.51
C ASP A 182 -20.24 13.30 -25.53
N GLU A 183 -20.52 13.27 -24.21
CA GLU A 183 -19.57 13.71 -23.18
C GLU A 183 -18.27 12.92 -23.22
N LEU A 184 -18.36 11.59 -23.32
CA LEU A 184 -17.21 10.68 -23.39
C LEU A 184 -16.33 10.97 -24.62
N GLU A 185 -16.93 11.17 -25.78
CA GLU A 185 -16.20 11.47 -27.02
C GLU A 185 -15.57 12.85 -27.00
N ALA A 186 -16.28 13.86 -26.51
CA ALA A 186 -15.73 15.21 -26.36
C ALA A 186 -14.51 15.21 -25.43
N ASP A 187 -14.59 14.47 -24.32
CA ASP A 187 -13.48 14.35 -23.38
C ASP A 187 -12.30 13.56 -23.96
N ASN A 188 -12.56 12.48 -24.70
CA ASN A 188 -11.55 11.72 -25.43
C ASN A 188 -10.83 12.59 -26.47
N ALA A 189 -11.56 13.40 -27.24
CA ALA A 189 -10.98 14.30 -28.23
C ALA A 189 -10.07 15.34 -27.55
N ARG A 190 -10.57 16.01 -26.50
CA ARG A 190 -9.83 17.01 -25.73
C ARG A 190 -8.54 16.45 -25.14
N LEU A 191 -8.59 15.29 -24.48
CA LEU A 191 -7.41 14.66 -23.87
C LEU A 191 -6.42 14.17 -24.93
N SER A 192 -6.91 13.63 -26.05
CA SER A 192 -6.05 13.19 -27.17
C SER A 192 -5.28 14.37 -27.76
N GLU A 193 -5.95 15.50 -27.99
CA GLU A 193 -5.31 16.71 -28.51
C GLU A 193 -4.25 17.25 -27.53
N HIS A 194 -4.58 17.33 -26.24
CA HIS A 194 -3.64 17.75 -25.21
C HIS A 194 -2.38 16.88 -25.18
N LEU A 195 -2.53 15.55 -25.16
CA LEU A 195 -1.41 14.62 -25.10
C LEU A 195 -0.59 14.62 -26.39
N ALA A 196 -1.21 14.77 -27.56
CA ALA A 196 -0.51 14.85 -28.84
C ALA A 196 0.42 16.09 -28.95
N GLN A 197 0.11 17.16 -28.22
CA GLN A 197 0.92 18.39 -28.15
C GLN A 197 1.92 18.38 -26.98
N SER A 198 1.92 17.33 -26.16
CA SER A 198 2.72 17.26 -24.93
C SER A 198 4.00 16.45 -25.13
N ASN A 199 5.03 16.76 -24.33
CA ASN A 199 6.30 16.04 -24.36
C ASN A 199 6.21 14.68 -23.63
N ILE A 200 5.45 13.75 -24.19
CA ILE A 200 5.18 12.41 -23.64
C ILE A 200 5.22 11.35 -24.75
N VAL A 201 5.84 10.21 -24.43
CA VAL A 201 5.86 9.00 -25.26
C VAL A 201 5.09 7.91 -24.51
N ILE A 202 4.09 7.32 -25.17
CA ILE A 202 3.19 6.34 -24.58
C ILE A 202 3.37 5.00 -25.31
N GLU A 203 3.89 4.01 -24.60
CA GLU A 203 3.91 2.61 -25.02
C GLU A 203 2.60 1.95 -24.58
N ASP A 204 1.65 1.82 -25.51
CA ASP A 204 0.32 1.29 -25.20
C ASP A 204 0.16 -0.20 -25.54
N VAL A 205 -0.80 -0.85 -24.88
CA VAL A 205 -1.29 -2.21 -25.18
C VAL A 205 -2.72 -2.14 -25.76
N PRO A 206 -3.23 -3.20 -26.43
CA PRO A 206 -4.62 -3.21 -26.90
C PRO A 206 -5.64 -2.91 -25.80
N HIS A 207 -6.79 -2.35 -26.17
CA HIS A 207 -7.89 -2.11 -25.21
C HIS A 207 -8.47 -3.41 -24.67
N SER A 208 -8.42 -4.49 -25.45
CA SER A 208 -8.85 -5.82 -25.03
C SER A 208 -8.00 -6.88 -25.71
N SER A 209 -7.87 -8.02 -25.04
CA SER A 209 -7.20 -9.21 -25.57
C SER A 209 -7.87 -10.48 -25.07
N SER A 210 -7.42 -11.65 -25.53
CA SER A 210 -7.92 -12.93 -25.01
C SER A 210 -7.59 -13.15 -23.53
N THR A 211 -6.53 -12.52 -23.04
CA THR A 211 -6.09 -12.58 -21.63
C THR A 211 -6.65 -11.45 -20.78
N ASN A 212 -7.13 -10.38 -21.42
CA ASN A 212 -7.68 -9.19 -20.78
C ASN A 212 -8.94 -8.68 -21.52
N PRO A 213 -10.04 -9.45 -21.51
CA PRO A 213 -11.20 -9.17 -22.36
C PRO A 213 -12.09 -8.06 -21.78
N ILE A 214 -12.78 -7.36 -22.67
CA ILE A 214 -13.98 -6.62 -22.30
C ILE A 214 -15.09 -7.63 -21.94
N PRO A 215 -15.69 -7.54 -20.74
CA PRO A 215 -16.80 -8.40 -20.37
C PRO A 215 -17.93 -8.34 -21.40
N SER A 216 -18.46 -9.50 -21.78
CA SER A 216 -19.55 -9.62 -22.79
C SER A 216 -20.85 -8.92 -22.39
N VAL A 217 -20.96 -8.49 -21.14
CA VAL A 217 -22.11 -7.74 -20.61
C VAL A 217 -22.14 -6.31 -21.14
N TYR A 218 -20.98 -5.78 -21.54
CA TYR A 218 -20.86 -4.44 -22.08
C TYR A 218 -20.96 -4.47 -23.60
N ALA A 219 -21.64 -3.46 -24.17
CA ALA A 219 -21.53 -3.20 -25.60
C ALA A 219 -20.08 -2.84 -25.93
N THR A 220 -19.44 -3.65 -26.79
CA THR A 220 -18.00 -3.58 -27.07
C THR A 220 -17.54 -2.17 -27.43
N ASP A 221 -18.23 -1.49 -28.34
CA ASP A 221 -17.88 -0.14 -28.79
C ASP A 221 -17.87 0.88 -27.64
N HIS A 222 -18.85 0.82 -26.74
CA HIS A 222 -18.90 1.75 -25.59
C HIS A 222 -17.78 1.44 -24.59
N ALA A 223 -17.55 0.16 -24.29
CA ALA A 223 -16.46 -0.25 -23.41
C ALA A 223 -15.08 0.14 -23.96
N GLU A 224 -14.85 0.02 -25.27
CA GLU A 224 -13.59 0.46 -25.88
C GLU A 224 -13.37 1.97 -25.78
N ARG A 225 -14.43 2.78 -25.96
CA ARG A 225 -14.38 4.24 -25.76
C ARG A 225 -14.09 4.59 -24.31
N MET A 226 -14.62 3.82 -23.37
CA MET A 226 -14.36 3.96 -21.93
C MET A 226 -12.92 3.60 -21.56
N VAL A 227 -12.38 2.51 -22.11
CA VAL A 227 -10.96 2.15 -21.92
C VAL A 227 -10.05 3.24 -22.49
N ARG A 228 -10.39 3.79 -23.67
CA ARG A 228 -9.67 4.92 -24.24
C ARG A 228 -9.68 6.13 -23.30
N ASN A 229 -10.84 6.47 -22.72
CA ASN A 229 -10.95 7.59 -21.79
C ASN A 229 -10.12 7.38 -20.51
N LEU A 230 -10.15 6.17 -19.96
CA LEU A 230 -9.32 5.78 -18.82
C LEU A 230 -7.84 6.02 -19.14
N LYS A 231 -7.36 5.50 -20.27
CA LYS A 231 -5.96 5.63 -20.67
C LYS A 231 -5.54 7.07 -20.87
N LEU A 232 -6.34 7.84 -21.61
CA LEU A 232 -6.10 9.26 -21.85
C LEU A 232 -6.07 10.07 -20.54
N SER A 233 -7.03 9.83 -19.64
CA SER A 233 -7.12 10.51 -18.35
C SER A 233 -5.88 10.24 -17.48
N LEU A 234 -5.42 8.98 -17.44
CA LEU A 234 -4.27 8.60 -16.63
C LEU A 234 -2.94 9.02 -17.24
N ASN A 235 -2.78 9.01 -18.58
CA ASN A 235 -1.61 9.59 -19.24
C ASN A 235 -1.50 11.09 -18.96
N SER A 236 -2.63 11.80 -18.97
CA SER A 236 -2.71 13.22 -18.59
C SER A 236 -2.29 13.44 -17.14
N LEU A 237 -2.70 12.56 -16.21
CA LEU A 237 -2.23 12.60 -14.82
C LEU A 237 -0.72 12.36 -14.71
N MET A 238 -0.18 11.34 -15.39
CA MET A 238 1.24 11.04 -15.38
C MET A 238 2.05 12.24 -15.91
N LEU A 239 1.59 12.88 -16.98
CA LEU A 239 2.20 14.09 -17.50
C LEU A 239 2.17 15.24 -16.47
N ALA A 240 1.05 15.46 -15.79
CA ALA A 240 0.95 16.52 -14.78
C ALA A 240 1.92 16.32 -13.61
N LEU A 241 2.07 15.07 -13.15
CA LEU A 241 2.92 14.72 -12.02
C LEU A 241 4.41 14.66 -12.40
N PHE A 242 4.76 14.01 -13.51
CA PHE A 242 6.14 13.68 -13.87
C PHE A 242 6.69 14.47 -15.06
N GLY A 243 5.84 15.11 -15.86
CA GLY A 243 6.24 15.91 -17.01
C GLY A 243 7.18 17.04 -16.61
N GLY A 244 8.28 17.19 -17.35
CA GLY A 244 9.35 18.17 -17.03
C GLY A 244 10.16 17.86 -15.77
N ARG A 245 9.90 16.72 -15.09
CA ARG A 245 10.64 16.26 -13.90
C ARG A 245 11.36 14.94 -14.14
N ALA A 246 10.87 14.13 -15.09
CA ALA A 246 11.50 12.88 -15.51
C ALA A 246 12.57 13.16 -16.58
N GLY A 247 13.81 13.46 -16.15
CA GLY A 247 14.94 13.69 -17.07
C GLY A 247 15.29 15.15 -17.28
N SER A 248 16.00 15.46 -18.38
CA SER A 248 16.24 16.84 -18.80
C SER A 248 14.94 17.46 -19.36
N ALA A 249 14.80 18.78 -19.34
CA ALA A 249 13.58 19.45 -19.86
C ALA A 249 13.28 19.12 -21.34
N GLU A 250 14.27 18.60 -22.07
CA GLU A 250 14.18 18.21 -23.47
C GLU A 250 13.75 16.74 -23.66
N GLU A 251 13.90 15.88 -22.66
CA GLU A 251 13.54 14.46 -22.77
C GLU A 251 12.03 14.25 -22.52
N PRO A 252 11.32 13.49 -23.37
CA PRO A 252 9.92 13.19 -23.17
C PRO A 252 9.69 12.30 -21.95
N LEU A 253 8.58 12.53 -21.25
CA LEU A 253 8.09 11.58 -20.25
C LEU A 253 7.74 10.25 -20.96
N GLN A 254 8.29 9.13 -20.50
CA GLN A 254 7.93 7.82 -21.04
C GLN A 254 6.96 7.11 -20.10
N VAL A 255 5.83 6.70 -20.65
CA VAL A 255 4.76 5.96 -19.96
C VAL A 255 4.52 4.66 -20.70
N ARG A 256 4.33 3.55 -19.97
CA ARG A 256 3.91 2.28 -20.58
C ARG A 256 2.74 1.66 -19.85
N TRP A 257 1.90 0.99 -20.63
CA TRP A 257 0.75 0.24 -20.16
C TRP A 257 1.06 -1.25 -20.17
N ILE A 258 0.63 -1.96 -19.13
CA ILE A 258 0.86 -3.40 -18.99
C ILE A 258 -0.50 -4.04 -18.68
N GLU A 259 -0.84 -5.13 -19.38
CA GLU A 259 -2.02 -5.92 -19.01
C GLU A 259 -1.85 -6.47 -17.59
N ALA A 260 -2.89 -6.30 -16.79
CA ALA A 260 -2.94 -6.76 -15.41
C ALA A 260 -4.21 -7.58 -15.17
N TYR A 261 -4.40 -8.02 -13.93
CA TYR A 261 -5.64 -8.67 -13.51
C TYR A 261 -6.02 -8.20 -12.12
N PHE A 262 -7.23 -7.66 -11.98
CA PHE A 262 -7.84 -7.36 -10.69
C PHE A 262 -9.24 -8.00 -10.65
N PRO A 263 -9.67 -8.63 -9.55
CA PRO A 263 -10.99 -9.28 -9.48
C PRO A 263 -12.19 -8.34 -9.73
N PHE A 264 -11.99 -7.03 -9.51
CA PHE A 264 -13.01 -5.98 -9.58
C PHE A 264 -12.91 -5.11 -10.84
N THR A 265 -11.96 -5.35 -11.75
CA THR A 265 -11.93 -4.68 -13.06
C THR A 265 -11.70 -5.65 -14.23
N SER A 266 -12.16 -5.30 -15.43
CA SER A 266 -11.86 -6.00 -16.68
C SER A 266 -12.27 -5.16 -17.90
N PRO A 267 -11.38 -4.85 -18.84
CA PRO A 267 -9.94 -5.14 -18.82
C PRO A 267 -9.23 -4.35 -17.71
N SER A 268 -8.12 -4.89 -17.24
CA SER A 268 -7.27 -4.34 -16.17
C SER A 268 -5.89 -3.98 -16.69
N PHE A 269 -5.31 -2.90 -16.18
CA PHE A 269 -3.98 -2.44 -16.57
C PHE A 269 -3.20 -1.93 -15.36
N GLU A 270 -1.88 -2.03 -15.46
CA GLU A 270 -0.93 -1.28 -14.66
C GLU A 270 -0.27 -0.22 -15.55
N VAL A 271 0.05 0.93 -14.95
CA VAL A 271 0.77 2.01 -15.62
C VAL A 271 2.13 2.19 -14.97
N GLU A 272 3.18 2.19 -15.78
CA GLU A 272 4.54 2.47 -15.33
C GLU A 272 5.09 3.74 -15.99
N VAL A 273 5.90 4.48 -15.23
CA VAL A 273 6.64 5.66 -15.72
C VAL A 273 8.12 5.34 -15.70
N PHE A 274 8.84 5.72 -16.75
CA PHE A 274 10.30 5.67 -16.75
C PHE A 274 10.85 6.88 -16.01
N PHE A 275 11.55 6.65 -14.90
CA PHE A 275 12.09 7.70 -14.07
C PHE A 275 13.44 7.28 -13.48
N HIS A 276 14.45 8.15 -13.59
CA HIS A 276 15.81 7.89 -13.10
C HIS A 276 16.39 6.54 -13.60
N GLY A 277 16.24 6.24 -14.89
CA GLY A 277 16.84 5.06 -15.52
C GLY A 277 16.12 3.73 -15.26
N LYS A 278 14.94 3.74 -14.64
CA LYS A 278 14.15 2.54 -14.39
C LYS A 278 12.66 2.78 -14.62
N TRP A 279 11.96 1.72 -15.00
CA TRP A 279 10.50 1.70 -15.04
C TRP A 279 9.94 1.52 -13.62
N ILE A 280 8.93 2.30 -13.28
CA ILE A 280 8.30 2.30 -11.96
C ILE A 280 6.79 2.23 -12.12
N GLU A 281 6.19 1.17 -11.57
CA GLU A 281 4.75 0.99 -11.48
C GLU A 281 4.12 2.03 -10.55
N ILE A 282 3.15 2.77 -11.08
CA ILE A 282 2.51 3.92 -10.42
C ILE A 282 1.13 3.55 -9.88
N LEU A 283 0.32 2.85 -10.68
CA LEU A 283 -1.08 2.57 -10.36
C LEU A 283 -1.59 1.33 -11.09
N GLY A 284 -2.69 0.78 -10.56
CA GLY A 284 -3.54 -0.20 -11.24
C GLY A 284 -4.89 0.42 -11.58
N CYS A 285 -5.50 0.00 -12.69
CA CYS A 285 -6.78 0.54 -13.15
C CYS A 285 -7.52 -0.44 -14.06
N GLY A 286 -8.75 -0.11 -14.43
CA GLY A 286 -9.52 -0.87 -15.42
C GLY A 286 -10.98 -0.42 -15.48
N LEU A 287 -11.77 -1.09 -16.32
CA LEU A 287 -13.23 -0.92 -16.26
C LEU A 287 -13.77 -1.67 -15.06
N VAL A 288 -14.62 -1.03 -14.26
CA VAL A 288 -15.22 -1.65 -13.07
C VAL A 288 -16.08 -2.83 -13.47
N GLN A 289 -16.02 -3.91 -12.70
CA GLN A 289 -16.85 -5.08 -12.90
C GLN A 289 -18.34 -4.77 -12.70
N GLN A 290 -19.17 -5.35 -13.56
CA GLN A 290 -20.62 -5.20 -13.54
C GLN A 290 -21.25 -5.57 -12.19
N ARG A 291 -20.64 -6.53 -11.47
CA ARG A 291 -21.06 -6.93 -10.12
C ARG A 291 -21.00 -5.76 -9.13
N THR A 292 -19.90 -5.00 -9.12
CA THR A 292 -19.74 -3.81 -8.27
C THR A 292 -20.82 -2.79 -8.60
N MET A 293 -21.08 -2.56 -9.88
CA MET A 293 -22.12 -1.62 -10.36
C MET A 293 -23.54 -2.07 -9.97
N GLN A 294 -23.83 -3.38 -10.00
CA GLN A 294 -25.09 -3.95 -9.54
C GLN A 294 -25.30 -3.76 -8.04
N LEU A 295 -24.27 -4.04 -7.22
CA LEU A 295 -24.32 -3.82 -5.78
C LEU A 295 -24.50 -2.34 -5.43
N ALA A 296 -23.99 -1.44 -6.27
CA ALA A 296 -24.17 0.00 -6.14
C ALA A 296 -25.50 0.52 -6.72
N ASN A 297 -26.40 -0.35 -7.21
CA ASN A 297 -27.68 -0.01 -7.80
C ASN A 297 -27.59 0.91 -9.05
N ILE A 298 -26.51 0.78 -9.84
CA ILE A 298 -26.31 1.46 -11.14
C ILE A 298 -25.92 0.47 -12.26
N PRO A 299 -26.73 -0.59 -12.49
CA PRO A 299 -26.33 -1.74 -13.30
C PRO A 299 -26.23 -1.47 -14.82
N HIS A 300 -26.58 -0.29 -15.32
CA HIS A 300 -26.58 -0.01 -16.77
C HIS A 300 -25.46 0.94 -17.19
N ASP A 301 -24.68 1.42 -16.23
CA ASP A 301 -23.58 2.33 -16.48
C ASP A 301 -22.25 1.58 -16.60
N VAL A 302 -21.38 2.09 -17.47
CA VAL A 302 -19.99 1.66 -17.57
C VAL A 302 -19.15 2.67 -16.81
N SER A 303 -18.20 2.19 -16.01
CA SER A 303 -17.26 3.04 -15.29
C SER A 303 -15.85 2.48 -15.40
N TRP A 304 -14.89 3.38 -15.24
CA TRP A 304 -13.51 3.00 -14.99
C TRP A 304 -13.11 3.46 -13.60
N ALA A 305 -12.15 2.75 -13.01
CA ALA A 305 -11.54 3.09 -11.73
C ALA A 305 -10.01 2.93 -11.81
N PHE A 306 -9.31 3.65 -10.95
CA PHE A 306 -7.88 3.48 -10.69
C PHE A 306 -7.59 3.58 -9.20
N GLY A 307 -6.52 2.91 -8.78
CA GLY A 307 -5.95 3.02 -7.44
C GLY A 307 -4.44 3.25 -7.52
N LEU A 308 -3.94 4.29 -6.87
CA LEU A 308 -2.52 4.63 -6.83
C LEU A 308 -1.99 4.66 -5.40
N GLY A 309 -0.73 4.26 -5.21
CA GLY A 309 -0.03 4.34 -3.93
C GLY A 309 0.71 5.66 -3.78
N LEU A 310 0.30 6.48 -2.81
CA LEU A 310 0.83 7.84 -2.66
C LEU A 310 2.30 7.85 -2.23
N GLU A 311 2.71 6.95 -1.33
CA GLU A 311 4.10 6.86 -0.86
C GLU A 311 5.05 6.56 -2.01
N ARG A 312 4.71 5.61 -2.88
CA ARG A 312 5.59 5.24 -3.99
C ARG A 312 5.87 6.43 -4.90
N ILE A 313 4.82 7.17 -5.27
CA ILE A 313 4.94 8.38 -6.10
C ILE A 313 5.69 9.48 -5.33
N ALA A 314 5.37 9.69 -4.05
CA ALA A 314 6.02 10.71 -3.23
C ALA A 314 7.52 10.41 -3.00
N MET A 315 7.90 9.16 -2.80
CA MET A 315 9.32 8.75 -2.69
C MET A 315 10.11 9.13 -3.93
N ILE A 316 9.49 9.01 -5.11
CA ILE A 316 10.11 9.36 -6.39
C ILE A 316 10.19 10.88 -6.55
N LEU A 317 9.04 11.56 -6.46
CA LEU A 317 8.94 12.99 -6.75
C LEU A 317 9.69 13.86 -5.74
N PHE A 318 9.70 13.48 -4.47
CA PHE A 318 10.40 14.20 -3.41
C PHE A 318 11.78 13.61 -3.11
N ALA A 319 12.23 12.57 -3.83
CA ALA A 319 13.48 11.86 -3.56
C ALA A 319 13.63 11.35 -2.11
N ILE A 320 12.53 10.90 -1.51
CA ILE A 320 12.52 10.36 -0.14
C ILE A 320 12.98 8.90 -0.17
N PRO A 321 14.11 8.55 0.46
CA PRO A 321 14.77 7.26 0.27
C PRO A 321 14.17 6.12 1.09
N ASP A 322 13.30 6.42 2.05
CA ASP A 322 12.77 5.46 3.01
C ASP A 322 11.35 5.86 3.45
N ILE A 323 10.41 4.93 3.31
CA ILE A 323 8.99 5.13 3.63
C ILE A 323 8.74 5.52 5.10
N ARG A 324 9.63 5.15 6.04
CA ARG A 324 9.51 5.50 7.46
C ARG A 324 9.54 7.01 7.68
N LEU A 325 10.19 7.78 6.78
CA LEU A 325 10.27 9.23 6.90
C LEU A 325 8.91 9.92 6.84
N PHE A 326 7.93 9.39 6.09
CA PHE A 326 6.56 9.94 6.11
C PHE A 326 5.91 9.86 7.49
N TRP A 327 6.35 8.93 8.34
CA TRP A 327 5.82 8.76 9.69
C TRP A 327 6.63 9.52 10.74
N SER A 328 7.73 10.15 10.34
CA SER A 328 8.59 10.96 11.20
C SER A 328 7.82 12.15 11.78
N THR A 329 8.12 12.47 13.03
CA THR A 329 7.71 13.72 13.67
C THR A 329 8.88 14.69 13.82
N ASP A 330 10.01 14.43 13.15
CA ASP A 330 11.20 15.28 13.21
C ASP A 330 10.99 16.55 12.39
N SER A 331 11.25 17.70 13.01
CA SER A 331 11.09 19.00 12.36
C SER A 331 12.01 19.16 11.14
N ARG A 332 13.20 18.54 11.15
CA ARG A 332 14.14 18.57 10.03
C ARG A 332 13.60 17.88 8.78
N PHE A 333 12.66 16.95 8.92
CA PHE A 333 11.91 16.39 7.80
C PHE A 333 10.72 17.29 7.44
N LEU A 334 9.86 17.59 8.42
CA LEU A 334 8.58 18.26 8.19
C LEU A 334 8.72 19.70 7.66
N GLU A 335 9.75 20.44 8.06
CA GLU A 335 9.98 21.83 7.66
C GLU A 335 10.53 21.98 6.22
N GLN A 336 10.88 20.88 5.54
CA GLN A 336 11.39 20.93 4.16
C GLN A 336 10.30 21.10 3.10
N PHE A 337 9.03 20.90 3.47
CA PHE A 337 7.93 20.80 2.53
C PHE A 337 6.91 21.92 2.74
N THR A 338 6.37 22.43 1.65
CA THR A 338 5.36 23.49 1.64
C THR A 338 4.18 23.07 0.77
N PRO A 339 2.93 23.45 1.14
CA PRO A 339 1.74 23.04 0.39
C PRO A 339 1.84 23.30 -1.10
N GLY A 340 1.39 22.33 -1.92
CA GLY A 340 1.33 22.44 -3.38
C GLY A 340 2.67 22.38 -4.13
N ASN A 341 3.80 22.30 -3.43
CA ASN A 341 5.13 22.32 -4.06
C ASN A 341 5.87 20.99 -3.89
N ILE A 342 6.35 20.44 -5.00
CA ILE A 342 7.25 19.29 -4.99
C ILE A 342 8.67 19.80 -4.73
N THR A 343 9.23 19.41 -3.58
CA THR A 343 10.58 19.79 -3.16
C THR A 343 11.45 18.54 -3.03
N THR A 344 12.68 18.58 -3.55
CA THR A 344 13.65 17.50 -3.33
C THR A 344 14.05 17.46 -1.86
N PHE A 345 13.76 16.34 -1.19
CA PHE A 345 14.18 16.07 0.17
C PHE A 345 15.71 16.14 0.29
N ARG A 346 16.17 16.85 1.30
CA ARG A 346 17.58 16.95 1.68
C ARG A 346 17.82 16.01 2.86
N PRO A 347 18.55 14.91 2.67
CA PRO A 347 18.87 14.00 3.76
C PRO A 347 19.65 14.71 4.85
N TYR A 348 19.23 14.52 6.10
CA TYR A 348 20.04 14.84 7.26
C TYR A 348 20.89 13.62 7.66
N SER A 349 21.94 13.86 8.45
CA SER A 349 22.94 12.84 8.83
C SER A 349 22.26 11.57 9.35
N LYS A 350 22.48 10.45 8.64
CA LYS A 350 21.99 9.14 9.04
C LYS A 350 22.98 8.49 9.99
N TYR A 351 22.48 7.87 11.05
CA TYR A 351 23.32 7.07 11.94
C TYR A 351 23.84 5.82 11.23
N PRO A 352 25.03 5.30 11.61
CA PRO A 352 25.50 4.01 11.10
C PRO A 352 24.51 2.89 11.43
N PRO A 353 24.24 1.97 10.49
CA PRO A 353 23.43 0.79 10.75
C PRO A 353 24.12 -0.13 11.76
N SER A 354 23.33 -0.85 12.56
CA SER A 354 23.82 -1.87 13.48
C SER A 354 23.02 -3.16 13.27
N HIS A 355 23.69 -4.23 12.85
CA HIS A 355 23.05 -5.50 12.53
C HIS A 355 23.06 -6.44 13.73
N ARG A 356 21.94 -7.14 13.97
CA ARG A 356 21.89 -8.29 14.88
C ARG A 356 21.11 -9.41 14.23
N ASP A 357 21.57 -10.63 14.47
CA ASP A 357 20.98 -11.83 13.92
C ASP A 357 20.28 -12.60 15.04
N VAL A 358 19.09 -13.11 14.77
CA VAL A 358 18.36 -14.01 15.66
C VAL A 358 18.02 -15.29 14.91
N SER A 359 18.44 -16.42 15.46
CA SER A 359 18.09 -17.74 14.94
C SER A 359 17.18 -18.45 15.92
N PHE A 360 16.21 -19.19 15.40
CA PHE A 360 15.36 -20.04 16.22
C PHE A 360 14.81 -21.21 15.43
N TRP A 361 14.36 -22.22 16.16
CA TRP A 361 13.62 -23.34 15.61
C TRP A 361 12.17 -22.93 15.35
N PHE A 362 11.72 -23.09 14.11
CA PHE A 362 10.35 -22.83 13.72
C PHE A 362 9.39 -23.82 14.40
N PRO A 363 8.25 -23.33 14.92
CA PRO A 363 7.27 -24.18 15.58
C PRO A 363 6.59 -25.10 14.56
N SER A 364 6.25 -26.31 14.99
CA SER A 364 5.56 -27.31 14.16
C SER A 364 4.15 -26.88 13.75
N GLU A 365 3.51 -26.01 14.53
CA GLU A 365 2.18 -25.43 14.26
C GLU A 365 2.19 -24.37 13.15
N GLY A 366 3.37 -23.99 12.66
CA GLY A 366 3.56 -22.99 11.59
C GLY A 366 3.64 -21.57 12.13
N LEU A 367 4.61 -20.81 11.62
CA LEU A 367 4.80 -19.37 11.87
C LEU A 367 5.01 -18.71 10.50
N HIS A 368 4.36 -17.58 10.25
CA HIS A 368 4.58 -16.82 9.01
C HIS A 368 5.66 -15.76 9.23
N ASP A 369 6.40 -15.39 8.19
CA ASP A 369 7.45 -14.36 8.29
C ASP A 369 6.88 -13.01 8.76
N ASN A 370 5.68 -12.65 8.29
CA ASN A 370 4.96 -11.45 8.74
C ASN A 370 4.61 -11.45 10.24
N ASP A 371 4.52 -12.62 10.90
CA ASP A 371 4.38 -12.67 12.36
C ASP A 371 5.66 -12.21 13.07
N VAL A 372 6.82 -12.57 12.50
CA VAL A 372 8.13 -12.09 12.96
C VAL A 372 8.26 -10.58 12.70
N PHE A 373 7.88 -10.12 11.52
CA PHE A 373 7.95 -8.70 11.17
C PHE A 373 7.06 -7.84 12.08
N ASP A 374 5.81 -8.24 12.31
CA ASP A 374 4.94 -7.53 13.24
C ASP A 374 5.48 -7.52 14.65
N LEU A 375 6.09 -8.62 15.12
CA LEU A 375 6.72 -8.64 16.44
C LEU A 375 7.91 -7.68 16.52
N VAL A 376 8.74 -7.63 15.48
CA VAL A 376 9.86 -6.67 15.42
C VAL A 376 9.33 -5.24 15.43
N ARG A 377 8.35 -4.90 14.59
CA ARG A 377 7.71 -3.58 14.58
C ARG A 377 7.12 -3.21 15.94
N ASP A 378 6.41 -4.13 16.57
CA ASP A 378 5.79 -3.90 17.89
C ASP A 378 6.82 -3.72 19.01
N THR A 379 8.01 -4.29 18.86
CA THR A 379 9.06 -4.23 19.88
C THR A 379 9.97 -3.02 19.72
N VAL A 380 10.35 -2.67 18.48
CA VAL A 380 11.40 -1.66 18.23
C VAL A 380 10.96 -0.53 17.28
N GLY A 381 9.75 -0.60 16.74
CA GLY A 381 9.17 0.44 15.88
C GLY A 381 10.05 0.80 14.68
N ASP A 382 10.09 2.10 14.39
CA ASP A 382 10.81 2.67 13.23
C ASP A 382 12.35 2.60 13.36
N LEU A 383 12.89 2.01 14.44
CA LEU A 383 14.32 1.71 14.57
C LEU A 383 14.75 0.52 13.73
N ALA A 384 13.84 -0.38 13.35
CA ALA A 384 14.12 -1.43 12.37
C ALA A 384 14.06 -0.84 10.95
N GLU A 385 15.21 -0.77 10.29
CA GLU A 385 15.32 -0.33 8.89
C GLU A 385 14.93 -1.45 7.92
N ASP A 386 15.46 -2.65 8.17
CA ASP A 386 15.07 -3.83 7.42
C ASP A 386 15.19 -5.11 8.26
N VAL A 387 14.42 -6.13 7.89
CA VAL A 387 14.50 -7.47 8.46
C VAL A 387 14.54 -8.50 7.34
N LYS A 388 15.58 -9.34 7.29
CA LYS A 388 15.77 -10.31 6.22
C LYS A 388 15.97 -11.72 6.77
N MET A 389 15.28 -12.70 6.22
CA MET A 389 15.59 -14.11 6.43
C MET A 389 16.85 -14.44 5.63
N ILE A 390 17.97 -14.65 6.33
CA ILE A 390 19.30 -14.83 5.72
C ILE A 390 19.74 -16.28 5.65
N ASP A 391 19.13 -17.16 6.43
CA ASP A 391 19.44 -18.59 6.45
C ASP A 391 18.22 -19.44 6.84
N SER A 392 18.11 -20.62 6.24
CA SER A 392 17.14 -21.64 6.63
C SER A 392 17.78 -23.03 6.57
N PHE A 393 17.70 -23.75 7.69
CA PHE A 393 18.35 -25.04 7.86
C PHE A 393 17.38 -26.06 8.47
N THR A 394 17.23 -27.22 7.84
CA THR A 394 16.47 -28.35 8.42
C THR A 394 17.42 -29.38 9.00
N HIS A 395 17.30 -29.64 10.30
CA HIS A 395 18.16 -30.58 10.99
C HIS A 395 17.82 -32.02 10.59
N PRO A 396 18.79 -32.83 10.10
CA PRO A 396 18.49 -34.12 9.45
C PRO A 396 17.90 -35.17 10.40
N LYS A 397 18.24 -35.16 11.69
CA LYS A 397 17.71 -36.14 12.67
C LYS A 397 16.34 -35.76 13.25
N THR A 398 16.20 -34.52 13.71
CA THR A 398 14.98 -34.03 14.36
C THR A 398 13.93 -33.55 13.36
N GLN A 399 14.31 -33.34 12.09
CA GLN A 399 13.48 -32.74 11.04
C GLN A 399 12.94 -31.35 11.41
N ARG A 400 13.52 -30.71 12.43
CA ARG A 400 13.19 -29.34 12.83
C ARG A 400 13.85 -28.37 11.85
N THR A 401 13.12 -27.34 11.44
CA THR A 401 13.64 -26.25 10.62
C THR A 401 14.03 -25.08 11.51
N SER A 402 15.24 -24.58 11.39
CA SER A 402 15.69 -23.31 11.95
C SER A 402 15.71 -22.25 10.85
N ARG A 403 15.36 -21.01 11.21
CA ARG A 403 15.57 -19.84 10.36
C ARG A 403 16.36 -18.78 11.11
N CYS A 404 17.17 -18.02 10.39
CA CYS A 404 17.93 -16.89 10.88
C CYS A 404 17.41 -15.60 10.24
N TYR A 405 17.08 -14.60 11.07
CA TYR A 405 16.71 -13.27 10.62
C TYR A 405 17.78 -12.27 11.03
N ARG A 406 18.21 -11.46 10.08
CA ARG A 406 19.03 -10.27 10.32
C ARG A 406 18.13 -9.07 10.47
N ILE A 407 18.24 -8.37 11.60
CA ILE A 407 17.56 -7.11 11.88
C ILE A 407 18.60 -5.98 11.77
N ASN A 408 18.33 -5.02 10.89
CA ASN A 408 19.13 -3.82 10.75
C ASN A 408 18.52 -2.70 11.60
N TYR A 409 19.23 -2.28 12.65
CA TYR A 409 18.82 -1.19 13.51
C TYR A 409 19.44 0.12 13.02
N ARG A 410 18.57 1.05 12.60
CA ARG A 410 18.96 2.39 12.20
C ARG A 410 17.82 3.36 12.39
N SER A 411 18.07 4.40 13.19
CA SER A 411 17.12 5.50 13.32
C SER A 411 17.26 6.47 12.16
N MET A 412 16.12 6.87 11.60
CA MET A 412 16.06 7.97 10.65
C MET A 412 16.16 9.34 11.35
N ASP A 413 15.68 9.45 12.60
CA ASP A 413 15.44 10.74 13.28
C ASP A 413 16.29 11.00 14.54
N LYS A 414 16.72 9.97 15.28
CA LYS A 414 17.09 10.18 16.70
C LYS A 414 18.32 11.06 16.95
N TYR A 415 18.06 12.24 17.52
CA TYR A 415 18.66 12.63 18.80
C TYR A 415 17.81 11.99 19.93
N VAL A 416 18.40 11.15 20.79
CA VAL A 416 17.69 10.67 22.00
C VAL A 416 17.78 11.74 23.08
N CYS A 417 16.73 12.55 23.26
CA CYS A 417 16.51 13.21 24.55
C CYS A 417 15.98 12.17 25.54
N LYS A 418 16.71 11.91 26.63
CA LYS A 418 16.19 11.18 27.80
C LYS A 418 14.99 11.96 28.38
N PRO A 419 13.99 11.29 28.99
CA PRO A 419 12.97 11.98 29.77
C PRO A 419 13.63 12.77 30.92
N LEU A 420 13.18 14.01 31.11
CA LEU A 420 13.67 14.96 32.10
C LEU A 420 13.97 14.33 33.47
N ILE A 421 15.25 14.24 33.85
CA ILE A 421 15.70 14.42 35.24
C ILE A 421 17.05 15.18 35.22
N LEU A 422 16.98 16.41 35.73
CA LEU A 422 18.04 17.29 36.26
C LEU A 422 19.03 18.00 35.30
N TRP A 423 19.11 19.30 35.59
CA TRP A 423 19.72 20.44 34.92
C TRP A 423 21.25 20.45 34.74
N TYR A 424 21.68 21.28 33.77
CA TYR A 424 23.02 21.90 33.59
C TYR A 424 24.21 20.95 33.38
N ILE A 425 24.65 20.82 32.13
CA ILE A 425 26.04 20.91 31.65
C ILE A 425 26.00 20.95 30.10
N ASP A 426 26.89 21.76 29.54
CA ASP A 426 27.07 22.07 28.13
C ASP A 426 27.09 20.86 27.18
N ASN A 427 26.46 21.05 26.02
CA ASN A 427 26.63 20.30 24.76
C ASN A 427 25.92 18.92 24.62
N PRO A 428 24.71 18.83 24.02
CA PRO A 428 24.10 17.55 23.67
C PRO A 428 24.57 17.12 22.28
N PHE A 429 25.79 16.60 22.17
CA PHE A 429 26.20 15.90 20.95
C PHE A 429 25.25 14.71 20.72
N ALA A 430 24.65 14.68 19.53
CA ALA A 430 23.93 13.54 18.99
C ALA A 430 24.79 12.27 19.16
N ARG A 431 24.30 11.27 19.89
CA ARG A 431 24.95 9.95 19.89
C ARG A 431 24.13 8.97 19.08
N SER A 432 24.82 8.25 18.20
CA SER A 432 24.31 7.05 17.54
C SER A 432 23.70 6.10 18.57
N LEU A 433 22.75 5.25 18.13
CA LEU A 433 22.33 4.10 18.92
C LEU A 433 23.58 3.36 19.38
N SER A 434 23.83 3.34 20.69
CA SER A 434 25.02 2.66 21.20
C SER A 434 24.88 1.15 20.98
N GLY A 435 26.01 0.43 20.93
CA GLY A 435 25.98 -1.03 20.85
C GLY A 435 25.10 -1.66 21.95
N ASP A 436 25.15 -1.10 23.16
CA ASP A 436 24.38 -1.54 24.32
C ASP A 436 22.87 -1.27 24.19
N GLU A 437 22.50 -0.12 23.62
CA GLU A 437 21.09 0.20 23.32
C GLU A 437 20.53 -0.77 22.29
N VAL A 438 21.27 -1.05 21.21
CA VAL A 438 20.87 -2.02 20.19
C VAL A 438 20.78 -3.43 20.79
N ASN A 439 21.73 -3.83 21.64
CA ASN A 439 21.70 -5.12 22.32
C ASN A 439 20.47 -5.26 23.23
N THR A 440 20.09 -4.20 23.93
CA THR A 440 18.90 -4.18 24.79
C THR A 440 17.61 -4.33 23.97
N LEU A 441 17.49 -3.57 22.87
CA LEU A 441 16.36 -3.68 21.95
C LEU A 441 16.26 -5.08 21.34
N HIS A 442 17.40 -5.64 20.93
CA HIS A 442 17.46 -6.98 20.33
C HIS A 442 17.14 -8.08 21.34
N ALA A 443 17.60 -7.95 22.59
CA ALA A 443 17.21 -8.85 23.67
C ALA A 443 15.68 -8.81 23.91
N GLY A 444 15.06 -7.63 23.82
CA GLY A 444 13.60 -7.48 23.84
C GLY A 444 12.91 -8.27 22.73
N VAL A 445 13.42 -8.21 21.49
CA VAL A 445 12.89 -9.00 20.36
C VAL A 445 13.00 -10.50 20.64
N ILE A 446 14.16 -10.96 21.11
CA ILE A 446 14.41 -12.37 21.46
C ILE A 446 13.43 -12.85 22.54
N THR A 447 13.27 -12.09 23.62
CA THR A 447 12.34 -12.41 24.71
C THR A 447 10.91 -12.52 24.19
N ARG A 448 10.48 -11.54 23.39
CA ARG A 448 9.14 -11.52 22.80
C ARG A 448 8.90 -12.69 21.84
N LEU A 449 9.89 -13.09 21.04
CA LEU A 449 9.79 -14.26 20.18
C LEU A 449 9.50 -15.53 21.01
N LYS A 450 10.23 -15.73 22.11
CA LYS A 450 10.01 -16.86 23.02
C LYS A 450 8.62 -16.81 23.66
N GLU A 451 8.24 -15.67 24.22
CA GLU A 451 6.99 -15.52 24.97
C GLU A 451 5.76 -15.63 24.04
N LYS A 452 5.79 -14.97 22.89
CA LYS A 452 4.65 -14.88 21.98
C LYS A 452 4.48 -16.12 21.12
N PHE A 453 5.58 -16.70 20.64
CA PHE A 453 5.55 -17.79 19.66
C PHE A 453 6.07 -19.12 20.19
N GLY A 454 6.53 -19.17 21.45
CA GLY A 454 7.07 -20.39 22.06
C GLY A 454 8.31 -20.93 21.35
N VAL A 455 9.04 -20.09 20.60
CA VAL A 455 10.20 -20.54 19.82
C VAL A 455 11.40 -20.81 20.70
N GLU A 456 12.20 -21.79 20.29
CA GLU A 456 13.48 -22.10 20.90
C GLU A 456 14.59 -21.38 20.12
N ILE A 457 15.25 -20.41 20.77
CA ILE A 457 16.36 -19.62 20.19
C ILE A 457 17.60 -20.51 20.04
N ARG A 458 18.32 -20.34 18.93
CA ARG A 458 19.50 -21.12 18.54
C ARG A 458 20.74 -20.25 18.43
#